data_AF-A0A023DJZ2-F1
#
_entry.id   AF-A0A023DJZ2-F1
#
_cell.length_a   1.000
_cell.length_b   1.000
_cell.length_c   1.000
_cell.angle_alpha   90.00
_cell.angle_beta   90.00
_cell.angle_gamma   90.00
#
_symmetry.space_group_name_H-M   'P 1'
#
loop_
_entity.id
_entity.type
_entity.pdbx_description
1 polymer ?
#
loop_
_entity_poly.entity_id
_entity_poly.type
_entity_poly.pdbx_seq_one_letter_code
_entity_poly.pdbx_strand_id
1 'polypeptide(L)'
;MKRVAALYDIHGNGFALQAVIEELEKRSVDTVVIGGDVVWGPQPRAVMDRLQTLQETMKVYFIRGNADREVYEYSQGVFTANPMIDDVNRWCIEQLSKE
;
A
#
# COMPACT_ATOMS: atom_id res chain seq x y z
N MET A 1 22.97 -14.81 6.24
CA MET A 1 22.20 -15.11 5.02
C MET A 1 21.12 -14.03 4.90
N LYS A 2 20.96 -13.39 3.74
CA LYS A 2 19.96 -12.33 3.57
C LYS A 2 18.55 -12.89 3.67
N ARG A 3 17.67 -12.26 4.46
CA ARG A 3 16.25 -12.58 4.58
C ARG A 3 15.43 -11.51 3.87
N VAL A 4 14.55 -11.96 2.98
CA VAL A 4 13.63 -11.11 2.25
C VAL A 4 12.21 -11.48 2.65
N ALA A 5 11.41 -10.49 3.03
CA ALA A 5 9.97 -10.63 3.20
C ALA A 5 9.24 -10.06 1.99
N ALA A 6 8.22 -10.76 1.52
CA ALA A 6 7.37 -10.29 0.43
C ALA A 6 5.94 -10.17 0.95
N LEU A 7 5.36 -8.96 0.83
CA LEU A 7 4.03 -8.60 1.30
C LEU A 7 3.20 -8.21 0.10
N TYR A 8 1.98 -8.71 0.01
CA TYR A 8 1.07 -8.50 -1.12
C TYR A 8 -0.29 -8.03 -0.61
N ASP A 9 -1.02 -7.35 -1.48
CA ASP A 9 -2.47 -7.12 -1.36
C ASP A 9 -2.84 -6.48 -0.01
N ILE A 10 -2.15 -5.39 0.34
CA ILE A 10 -2.37 -4.66 1.60
C ILE A 10 -3.77 -4.04 1.62
N HIS A 11 -4.27 -3.58 0.47
CA HIS A 11 -5.62 -3.05 0.28
C HIS A 11 -6.09 -2.09 1.37
N GLY A 12 -5.24 -1.10 1.69
CA GLY A 12 -5.58 -0.08 2.68
C GLY A 12 -5.81 -0.64 4.10
N ASN A 13 -5.39 -1.87 4.41
CA ASN A 13 -5.56 -2.46 5.73
C ASN A 13 -4.39 -2.09 6.65
N GLY A 14 -4.46 -0.90 7.24
CA GLY A 14 -3.43 -0.36 8.12
C GLY A 14 -3.23 -1.19 9.40
N PHE A 15 -4.27 -1.84 9.91
CA PHE A 15 -4.16 -2.72 11.08
C PHE A 15 -3.38 -3.99 10.77
N ALA A 16 -3.70 -4.66 9.66
CA ALA A 16 -2.97 -5.85 9.23
C ALA A 16 -1.50 -5.53 8.92
N LEU A 17 -1.25 -4.42 8.22
CA LEU A 17 0.11 -3.99 7.92
C LEU A 17 0.92 -3.75 9.19
N GLN A 18 0.36 -3.07 10.20
CA GLN A 18 1.06 -2.82 11.46
C GLN A 18 1.47 -4.12 12.16
N ALA A 19 0.56 -5.09 12.25
CA ALA A 19 0.86 -6.38 12.85
C ALA A 19 1.97 -7.14 12.09
N VAL A 20 2.00 -7.02 10.76
CA VAL A 20 3.07 -7.62 9.95
C VAL A 20 4.40 -6.91 10.18
N ILE A 21 4.43 -5.57 10.21
CA ILE A 21 5.66 -4.80 10.47
C ILE A 21 6.30 -5.20 11.81
N GLU A 22 5.51 -5.30 12.87
CA GLU A 22 5.98 -5.77 14.19
C GLU A 22 6.56 -7.19 14.17
N GLU A 23 6.08 -8.03 13.27
CA GLU A 23 6.62 -9.39 13.07
C GLU A 23 7.91 -9.38 12.25
N LEU A 24 8.05 -8.48 11.27
CA LEU A 24 9.27 -8.33 10.47
C LEU A 24 10.48 -7.97 11.34
N GLU A 25 10.28 -7.06 12.31
CA GLU A 25 11.32 -6.65 13.28
C GLU A 25 11.86 -7.84 14.09
N LYS A 26 10.96 -8.72 14.55
CA LYS A 26 11.31 -9.93 15.31
C LYS A 26 12.04 -10.97 14.46
N ARG A 27 11.82 -10.97 13.14
CA ARG A 27 12.37 -11.94 12.20
C ARG A 27 13.70 -11.54 11.57
N SER A 28 14.29 -10.41 11.98
CA SER A 28 15.57 -9.92 11.44
C SER A 28 15.58 -9.90 9.91
N VAL A 29 14.52 -9.35 9.31
CA VAL A 29 14.39 -9.20 7.85
C VAL A 29 15.34 -8.11 7.36
N ASP A 30 16.04 -8.34 6.26
CA ASP A 30 16.99 -7.37 5.68
C ASP A 30 16.34 -6.51 4.58
N THR A 31 15.29 -7.02 3.94
CA THR A 31 14.64 -6.38 2.79
C THR A 31 13.18 -6.78 2.72
N VAL A 32 12.33 -5.79 2.43
CA VAL A 32 10.91 -5.99 2.18
C VAL A 32 10.62 -5.71 0.70
N VAL A 33 9.79 -6.55 0.10
CA VAL A 33 9.20 -6.31 -1.22
C VAL A 33 7.70 -6.20 -1.04
N ILE A 34 7.15 -5.04 -1.40
CA ILE A 34 5.72 -4.80 -1.50
C ILE A 34 5.30 -5.16 -2.93
N GLY A 35 4.47 -6.18 -3.07
CA GLY A 35 4.04 -6.75 -4.34
C GLY A 35 2.99 -5.95 -5.11
N GLY A 36 2.43 -4.91 -4.49
CA GLY A 36 1.38 -4.06 -5.06
C GLY A 36 0.08 -4.15 -4.28
N ASP A 37 -0.93 -3.50 -4.85
CA ASP A 37 -2.30 -3.42 -4.33
C ASP A 37 -2.32 -2.88 -2.90
N VAL A 38 -1.76 -1.68 -2.77
CA VAL A 38 -1.36 -1.11 -1.48
C VAL A 38 -2.52 -0.38 -0.81
N VAL A 39 -3.18 0.52 -1.54
CA VAL A 39 -4.04 1.56 -0.94
C VAL A 39 -5.53 1.33 -1.11
N TRP A 40 -5.94 0.38 -1.95
CA TRP A 40 -7.34 0.17 -2.35
C TRP A 40 -8.17 -0.45 -1.20
N GLY A 41 -8.55 0.37 -0.22
CA GLY A 41 -9.36 -0.04 0.93
C GLY A 41 -9.50 1.02 2.03
N PRO A 42 -9.76 0.63 3.29
CA PRO A 42 -10.35 1.54 4.29
C PRO A 42 -9.38 2.55 4.91
N GLN A 43 -8.08 2.29 4.92
CA GLN A 43 -7.07 3.16 5.55
C GLN A 43 -5.87 3.48 4.61
N PRO A 44 -6.10 4.09 3.43
CA PRO A 44 -5.05 4.36 2.44
C PRO A 44 -3.88 5.18 3.03
N ARG A 45 -4.21 6.28 3.73
CA ARG A 45 -3.23 7.17 4.36
C ARG A 45 -2.38 6.44 5.40
N ALA A 46 -3.02 5.75 6.33
CA ALA A 46 -2.31 5.03 7.39
C ALA A 46 -1.38 3.95 6.84
N VAL A 47 -1.75 3.29 5.73
CA VAL A 47 -0.87 2.34 5.05
C VAL A 47 0.35 3.05 4.47
N MET A 48 0.15 4.15 3.75
CA MET A 48 1.26 4.91 3.16
C MET A 48 2.22 5.45 4.22
N ASP A 49 1.70 6.03 5.31
CA ASP A 49 2.52 6.58 6.40
C ASP A 49 3.38 5.47 7.03
N ARG A 50 2.80 4.29 7.30
CA ARG A 50 3.54 3.14 7.84
C ARG A 50 4.62 2.63 6.89
N LEU A 51 4.32 2.55 5.59
CA LEU A 51 5.30 2.11 4.59
C LEU A 51 6.44 3.13 4.42
N GLN A 52 6.16 4.42 4.52
CA GLN A 52 7.18 5.47 4.54
C GLN A 52 8.07 5.36 5.78
N THR A 53 7.49 5.23 6.98
CA THR A 53 8.28 5.00 8.21
C THR A 53 9.11 3.71 8.12
N LEU A 54 8.58 2.64 7.52
CA LEU A 54 9.33 1.41 7.30
C LEU A 54 10.54 1.62 6.37
N GLN A 55 10.41 2.46 5.34
CA GLN A 55 11.51 2.82 4.43
C GLN A 55 12.64 3.59 5.11
N GLU A 56 12.36 4.30 6.21
CA GLU A 56 13.40 5.01 6.98
C GLU A 56 14.32 4.04 7.74
N THR A 57 13.82 2.85 8.09
CA THR A 57 14.53 1.88 8.93
C THR A 57 15.03 0.65 8.17
N MET A 58 14.41 0.32 7.02
CA MET A 58 14.71 -0.88 6.26
C MET A 58 14.59 -0.66 4.76
N LYS A 59 15.30 -1.50 3.98
CA LYS A 59 15.20 -1.50 2.53
C LYS A 59 13.85 -2.04 2.07
N VAL A 60 13.04 -1.20 1.43
CA VAL A 60 11.75 -1.59 0.87
C VAL A 60 11.74 -1.36 -0.64
N TYR A 61 11.25 -2.34 -1.39
CA TYR A 61 11.01 -2.26 -2.82
C TYR A 61 9.53 -2.38 -3.12
N PHE A 62 9.09 -1.75 -4.21
CA PHE A 62 7.68 -1.73 -4.62
C PHE A 62 7.53 -2.26 -6.04
N ILE A 63 6.56 -3.14 -6.20
CA ILE A 63 5.98 -3.52 -7.48
C ILE A 63 4.61 -2.84 -7.53
N ARG A 64 4.25 -2.28 -8.70
CA ARG A 64 2.95 -1.64 -8.89
C ARG A 64 1.90 -2.69 -9.25
N GLY A 65 0.91 -2.88 -8.38
CA GLY A 65 -0.25 -3.74 -8.62
C GLY A 65 -1.28 -3.11 -9.56
N ASN A 66 -2.34 -3.85 -9.88
CA ASN A 66 -3.42 -3.33 -10.73
C ASN A 66 -4.25 -2.30 -9.98
N ALA A 67 -4.55 -2.49 -8.69
CA ALA A 67 -5.34 -1.54 -7.93
C ALA A 67 -4.56 -0.22 -7.71
N ASP A 68 -3.23 -0.30 -7.56
CA ASP A 68 -2.37 0.89 -7.54
C ASP A 68 -2.44 1.67 -8.86
N ARG A 69 -2.42 0.95 -9.99
CA ARG A 69 -2.55 1.55 -11.32
C ARG A 69 -3.92 2.20 -11.51
N GLU A 70 -5.00 1.54 -11.10
CA GLU A 70 -6.36 2.06 -11.24
C GLU A 70 -6.58 3.33 -10.42
N VAL A 71 -6.08 3.38 -9.17
CA VAL A 71 -6.13 4.61 -8.35
C VAL A 71 -5.34 5.74 -9.03
N TYR A 72 -4.16 5.45 -9.57
CA TYR A 72 -3.37 6.45 -10.30
C TYR A 72 -4.09 6.91 -11.58
N GLU A 73 -4.63 6.01 -12.39
CA GLU A 73 -5.37 6.34 -13.62
C GLU A 73 -6.62 7.18 -13.32
N TYR A 74 -7.35 6.87 -12.24
CA TYR A 74 -8.46 7.67 -11.76
C TYR A 74 -8.03 9.10 -11.40
N SER A 75 -6.86 9.26 -10.76
CA SER A 75 -6.29 10.60 -10.48
C SER A 75 -5.98 11.41 -11.75
N GLN A 76 -5.82 10.73 -12.89
CA GLN A 76 -5.58 11.34 -14.20
C GLN A 76 -6.88 11.53 -15.00
N GLY A 77 -8.05 11.27 -14.40
CA GLY A 77 -9.36 11.42 -15.05
C GLY A 77 -9.77 10.23 -15.92
N VAL A 78 -9.15 9.06 -15.73
CA VAL A 78 -9.59 7.81 -16.36
C VAL A 78 -10.58 7.10 -15.44
N PHE A 79 -11.85 7.09 -15.85
CA PHE A 79 -12.94 6.48 -15.10
C PHE A 79 -13.31 5.10 -15.64
N THR A 80 -13.82 4.23 -14.78
CA THR A 80 -14.28 2.91 -15.17
C THR A 80 -15.78 2.92 -15.48
N ALA A 81 -16.29 1.86 -16.13
CA ALA A 81 -17.73 1.67 -16.26
C ALA A 81 -18.38 1.11 -14.97
N ASN A 82 -17.60 0.90 -13.90
CA ASN A 82 -18.05 0.30 -12.65
C ASN A 82 -18.07 1.35 -11.53
N PRO A 83 -19.26 1.83 -11.11
CA PRO A 83 -19.38 2.86 -10.08
C PRO A 83 -18.70 2.49 -8.75
N MET A 84 -18.69 1.20 -8.39
CA MET A 84 -18.04 0.74 -7.17
C MET A 84 -16.52 0.95 -7.22
N ILE A 85 -15.89 0.67 -8.36
CA ILE A 85 -14.44 0.86 -8.52
C ILE A 85 -14.11 2.36 -8.47
N ASP A 86 -14.90 3.17 -9.16
CA ASP A 86 -14.73 4.62 -9.17
C ASP A 86 -14.90 5.23 -7.77
N ASP A 87 -15.86 4.75 -6.97
CA ASP A 87 -16.07 5.23 -5.60
C ASP A 87 -14.91 4.87 -4.68
N VAL A 88 -14.35 3.66 -4.80
CA VAL A 88 -13.16 3.28 -4.01
C VAL A 88 -11.93 4.06 -4.47
N ASN A 89 -11.75 4.26 -5.77
CA ASN A 89 -10.63 5.06 -6.30
C ASN A 89 -10.72 6.51 -5.83
N ARG A 90 -11.92 7.12 -5.90
CA ARG A 90 -12.20 8.45 -5.37
C ARG A 90 -11.84 8.54 -3.89
N TRP A 91 -12.33 7.59 -3.09
CA TRP A 91 -12.00 7.50 -1.67
C TRP A 91 -10.50 7.46 -1.43
N CYS A 92 -9.77 6.60 -2.15
CA CYS A 92 -8.31 6.48 -2.01
C CYS A 92 -7.62 7.81 -2.31
N ILE A 93 -7.97 8.48 -3.41
CA ILE A 93 -7.40 9.78 -3.77
C ILE A 93 -7.68 10.84 -2.70
N GLU A 94 -8.91 10.93 -2.21
CA GLU A 94 -9.29 11.90 -1.17
C GLU A 94 -8.52 11.69 0.15
N GLN A 95 -8.16 10.44 0.48
CA GLN A 95 -7.33 10.16 1.66
C GLN A 95 -5.85 10.50 1.44
N LEU A 96 -5.36 10.36 0.20
CA LEU A 96 -3.98 10.60 -0.17
C LEU A 96 -3.67 12.07 -0.53
N SER A 97 -4.71 12.88 -0.79
CA SER A 97 -4.57 14.32 -1.08
C SER A 97 -4.63 15.22 0.16
N LYS A 98 -4.96 14.67 1.33
CA LYS A 98 -4.93 15.41 2.60
C LYS A 98 -3.49 15.53 3.07
N GLU A 99 -2.99 16.77 3.13
CA GLU A 99 -1.74 17.15 3.80
C GLU A 99 -1.85 16.98 5.32
#